data_AF-A0A0F8W0X7-F1
#
_entry.id   AF-A0A0F8W0X7-F1
#
_cell.length_a   1.000
_cell.length_b   1.000
_cell.length_c   1.000
_cell.angle_alpha   90.00
_cell.angle_beta   90.00
_cell.angle_gamma   90.00
#
_symmetry.space_group_name_H-M   'P 1'
#
loop_
_entity.id
_entity.type
_entity.pdbx_description
1 polymer ?
#
loop_
_entity_poly.entity_id
_entity_poly.type
_entity_poly.pdbx_seq_one_letter_code
_entity_poly.pdbx_strand_id
1 'polypeptide(L)'
;MVVDFVNAAKTIIYGYTLTGTFAVNGELEVITGGGALPATRWATAVAEASTAPHGYDWTVYPGGSSGSLPAKAYLGAWYRGRAVLSGNPNDPHQWYMSRQLHPFDFAYVANDAQTPVAGTNADAGKIGDIVRALIPFHDDYMIFGCASSMHYLQG
;
A
#
# COMPACT_ATOMS: atom_id res chain seq x y z
N MET A 1 13.00 13.17 7.99
CA MET A 1 12.70 12.82 6.59
C MET A 1 12.26 11.38 6.59
N VAL A 2 11.16 11.05 5.94
CA VAL A 2 10.62 9.69 5.87
C VAL A 2 10.66 9.25 4.43
N VAL A 3 11.32 8.12 4.16
CA VAL A 3 11.31 7.47 2.86
C VAL A 3 10.06 6.59 2.78
N ASP A 4 9.29 6.76 1.72
CA ASP A 4 8.02 6.05 1.53
C ASP A 4 8.13 4.97 0.45
N PHE A 5 8.79 5.27 -0.68
CA PHE A 5 8.90 4.37 -1.82
C PHE A 5 10.23 4.52 -2.55
N VAL A 6 10.77 3.40 -3.04
CA VAL A 6 11.89 3.36 -4.00
C VAL A 6 11.46 2.58 -5.22
N ASN A 7 11.65 3.13 -6.41
CA ASN A 7 11.27 2.45 -7.64
C ASN A 7 12.10 1.18 -7.89
N ALA A 8 11.58 0.26 -8.69
CA ALA A 8 12.24 -1.02 -9.02
C ALA A 8 13.67 -0.83 -9.58
N ALA A 9 13.88 0.21 -10.40
CA ALA A 9 15.19 0.54 -10.98
C ALA A 9 16.19 1.11 -9.95
N LYS A 10 15.75 1.42 -8.73
CA LYS A 10 16.54 2.06 -7.66
C LYS A 10 17.18 3.38 -8.12
N THR A 11 16.45 4.15 -8.93
CA THR A 11 16.85 5.45 -9.48
C THR A 11 16.04 6.60 -8.91
N ILE A 12 14.86 6.34 -8.33
CA ILE A 12 13.96 7.35 -7.78
C ILE A 12 13.53 6.92 -6.38
N ILE A 13 13.58 7.88 -5.46
CA ILE A 13 13.14 7.74 -4.08
C ILE A 13 12.03 8.77 -3.85
N TYR A 14 10.90 8.32 -3.33
CA TYR A 14 9.78 9.15 -2.91
C TYR A 14 9.69 9.13 -1.38
N GLY A 15 9.36 10.28 -0.82
CA GLY A 15 9.26 10.47 0.61
C GLY A 15 8.81 11.88 0.93
N TYR A 16 8.75 12.19 2.22
CA TYR A 16 8.36 13.50 2.71
C TYR A 16 9.25 13.94 3.87
N THR A 17 9.41 15.24 4.03
CA THR A 17 10.09 15.83 5.18
C THR A 17 9.05 16.29 6.19
N LEU A 18 9.24 15.92 7.47
CA LEU A 18 8.44 16.45 8.57
C LEU A 18 8.88 17.87 8.94
N THR A 19 10.18 18.15 8.79
CA THR A 19 10.83 19.44 8.94
C THR A 19 12.06 19.50 8.03
N GLY A 20 12.41 20.69 7.54
CA GLY A 20 13.63 20.91 6.73
C GLY A 20 13.56 20.38 5.30
N THR A 21 14.73 20.36 4.65
CA THR A 21 14.92 19.98 3.24
C THR A 21 15.30 18.51 3.12
N PHE A 22 14.87 17.84 2.05
CA PHE A 22 15.34 16.48 1.76
C PHE A 22 16.85 16.53 1.45
N ALA A 23 17.67 15.90 2.29
CA ALA A 23 19.13 16.01 2.18
C ALA A 23 19.72 14.86 1.36
N VAL A 24 20.50 15.20 0.33
CA VAL A 24 21.23 14.27 -0.56
C VAL A 24 22.55 13.75 0.02
N ASN A 25 22.96 14.24 1.19
CA ASN A 25 24.34 14.13 1.69
C ASN A 25 24.49 13.30 2.98
N GLY A 26 23.49 12.53 3.38
CA GLY A 26 23.55 11.60 4.51
C GLY A 26 23.14 10.19 4.10
N GLU A 27 23.56 9.17 4.85
CA GLU A 27 23.00 7.83 4.70
C GLU A 27 21.47 7.95 4.79
N LEU A 28 20.79 7.77 3.66
CA LEU A 28 19.35 7.61 3.66
C LEU A 28 19.11 6.29 4.41
N GLU A 29 18.45 6.41 5.56
CA GLU A 29 18.05 5.35 6.46
C GLU A 29 17.91 3.99 5.76
N VAL A 30 18.69 3.03 6.25
CA VAL A 30 18.80 1.65 5.75
C VAL A 30 17.41 1.11 5.43
N ILE A 31 17.09 0.98 4.14
CA ILE A 31 15.97 0.15 3.69
C ILE A 31 16.40 -1.29 3.96
N THR A 32 16.04 -1.78 5.14
CA THR A 32 16.41 -3.10 5.65
C THR A 32 15.88 -4.17 4.72
N GLY A 33 16.77 -4.90 4.05
CA GLY A 33 16.37 -5.99 3.17
C GLY A 33 17.43 -6.47 2.19
N GLY A 34 18.53 -7.06 2.70
CA GLY A 34 19.30 -8.05 1.93
C GLY A 34 20.68 -7.61 1.40
N GLY A 35 21.72 -8.16 2.03
CA GLY A 35 22.93 -8.72 1.39
C GLY A 35 23.71 -7.92 0.34
N ALA A 36 24.91 -7.48 0.75
CA ALA A 36 26.14 -7.24 -0.03
C ALA A 36 26.08 -6.37 -1.32
N LEU A 37 26.36 -5.08 -1.11
CA LEU A 37 27.07 -4.09 -1.97
C LEU A 37 26.48 -3.60 -3.33
N PRO A 38 26.62 -2.28 -3.62
CA PRO A 38 27.06 -1.23 -2.70
C PRO A 38 25.89 -0.85 -1.78
N ALA A 39 26.17 -0.89 -0.48
CA ALA A 39 25.23 -0.73 0.62
C ALA A 39 24.81 0.73 0.88
N THR A 40 25.07 1.63 -0.06
CA THR A 40 24.75 3.06 0.10
C THR A 40 24.45 3.63 -1.28
N ARG A 41 23.20 4.02 -1.51
CA ARG A 41 22.82 4.83 -2.67
C ARG A 41 22.38 6.18 -2.17
N TRP A 42 23.12 7.21 -2.56
CA TRP A 42 22.81 8.59 -2.24
C TRP A 42 21.82 9.13 -3.26
N ALA A 43 20.78 9.81 -2.79
CA ALA A 43 20.00 10.65 -3.68
C ALA A 43 20.98 11.68 -4.27
N THR A 44 21.08 11.80 -5.59
CA THR A 44 22.04 12.71 -6.26
C THR A 44 21.42 14.06 -6.59
N ALA A 45 20.10 14.17 -6.52
CA ALA A 45 19.33 15.38 -6.66
C ALA A 45 18.00 15.23 -5.92
N VAL A 46 17.42 16.36 -5.52
CA VAL A 46 16.07 16.44 -4.96
C VAL A 46 15.23 17.29 -5.89
N ALA A 47 14.12 16.71 -6.33
CA ALA A 47 13.06 17.44 -7.01
C ALA A 47 11.86 17.46 -6.05
N GLU A 48 11.68 18.59 -5.35
CA GLU A 48 10.46 18.79 -4.57
C GLU A 48 9.30 18.96 -5.56
N ALA A 49 8.27 18.12 -5.41
CA ALA A 49 7.07 18.26 -6.21
C ALA A 49 6.37 19.58 -5.82
N SER A 50 6.21 20.47 -6.79
CA SER A 50 5.72 21.84 -6.62
C SER A 50 4.23 21.99 -6.93
N THR A 51 3.58 20.92 -7.40
CA THR A 51 2.18 20.92 -7.85
C THR A 51 1.44 19.69 -7.36
N ALA A 52 0.47 19.87 -6.47
CA ALA A 52 -0.41 18.79 -5.99
C ALA A 52 -1.54 18.49 -7.00
N PRO A 53 -2.03 17.24 -7.10
CA PRO A 53 -1.64 16.06 -6.31
C PRO A 53 -0.34 15.40 -6.80
N HIS A 54 0.47 14.90 -5.86
CA HIS A 54 1.67 14.12 -6.15
C HIS A 54 1.28 12.65 -6.31
N GLY A 55 1.54 12.08 -7.48
CA GLY A 55 1.27 10.68 -7.78
C GLY A 55 2.49 10.00 -8.37
N TYR A 56 2.57 8.69 -8.16
CA TYR A 56 3.52 7.83 -8.86
C TYR A 56 2.81 6.52 -9.22
N ASP A 57 3.27 5.87 -10.28
CA ASP A 57 2.82 4.54 -10.62
C ASP A 57 3.28 3.57 -9.54
N TRP A 58 2.34 2.94 -8.83
CA TRP A 58 2.67 1.95 -7.83
C TRP A 58 3.32 0.74 -8.50
N THR A 59 4.47 0.32 -7.97
CA THR A 59 5.15 -0.91 -8.36
C THR A 59 5.62 -1.64 -7.12
N VAL A 60 5.79 -2.96 -7.21
CA VAL A 60 6.39 -3.75 -6.14
C VAL A 60 7.78 -3.20 -5.80
N TYR A 61 8.04 -3.03 -4.50
CA TYR A 61 9.29 -2.45 -4.02
C TYR A 61 10.45 -3.39 -4.36
N PRO A 62 11.66 -2.85 -4.61
CA PRO A 62 12.85 -3.67 -4.80
C PRO A 62 13.02 -4.68 -3.66
N GLY A 63 13.10 -5.97 -3.99
CA GLY A 63 13.15 -7.06 -3.00
C GLY A 63 11.81 -7.77 -2.76
N GLY A 64 10.72 -7.36 -3.43
CA GLY A 64 9.41 -8.01 -3.31
C GLY A 64 8.66 -7.64 -2.03
N SER A 65 9.15 -6.64 -1.31
CA SER A 65 8.78 -6.36 0.08
C SER A 65 7.50 -5.55 0.26
N SER A 66 6.90 -4.99 -0.80
CA SER A 66 5.58 -4.32 -0.73
C SER A 66 4.43 -5.19 -1.25
N GLY A 67 4.70 -6.47 -1.56
CA GLY A 67 3.69 -7.46 -1.92
C GLY A 67 3.17 -7.38 -3.35
N SER A 68 1.88 -7.65 -3.53
CA SER A 68 1.28 -7.80 -4.87
C SER A 68 -0.14 -7.24 -4.91
N LEU A 69 -0.44 -6.47 -5.94
CA LEU A 69 -1.78 -5.98 -6.26
C LEU A 69 -2.19 -6.43 -7.67
N PRO A 70 -3.50 -6.51 -7.96
CA PRO A 70 -3.97 -6.72 -9.32
C PRO A 70 -3.63 -5.51 -10.19
N ALA A 71 -3.48 -5.73 -11.49
CA ALA A 71 -3.23 -4.65 -12.45
C ALA A 71 -4.35 -3.60 -12.49
N LYS A 72 -5.55 -3.94 -11.99
CA LYS A 72 -6.72 -3.05 -11.94
C LYS A 72 -7.53 -3.29 -10.66
N ALA A 73 -7.91 -2.21 -10.00
CA ALA A 73 -8.90 -2.17 -8.93
C ALA A 73 -9.77 -0.92 -9.15
N TYR A 74 -11.08 -1.08 -9.25
CA TYR A 74 -12.01 0.04 -9.53
C TYR A 74 -12.59 0.68 -8.28
N LEU A 75 -12.49 0.01 -7.13
CA LEU A 75 -13.04 0.46 -5.88
C LEU A 75 -11.90 0.77 -4.91
N GLY A 76 -12.02 1.91 -4.23
CA GLY A 76 -11.08 2.36 -3.21
C GLY A 76 -11.82 2.99 -2.04
N ALA A 77 -11.40 2.70 -0.82
CA ALA A 77 -11.90 3.33 0.40
C ALA A 77 -10.80 3.40 1.47
N TRP A 78 -10.99 4.30 2.44
CA TRP A 78 -10.16 4.38 3.63
C TRP A 78 -10.88 3.75 4.81
N TYR A 79 -10.23 2.80 5.48
CA TYR A 79 -10.76 2.16 6.67
C TYR A 79 -9.64 1.87 7.67
N ARG A 80 -9.76 2.39 8.91
CA ARG A 80 -8.81 2.18 10.03
C ARG A 80 -7.34 2.45 9.70
N GLY A 81 -7.09 3.51 8.92
CA GLY A 81 -5.74 3.90 8.51
C GLY A 81 -5.13 2.99 7.44
N ARG A 82 -5.96 2.27 6.68
CA ARG A 82 -5.56 1.39 5.58
C ARG A 82 -6.24 1.83 4.29
N ALA A 83 -5.52 1.70 3.18
CA ALA A 83 -6.10 1.76 1.86
C ALA A 83 -6.76 0.42 1.55
N VAL A 84 -8.06 0.45 1.28
CA VAL A 84 -8.85 -0.73 0.92
C VAL A 84 -9.16 -0.67 -0.57
N LEU A 85 -8.86 -1.74 -1.30
CA LEU A 85 -9.05 -1.84 -2.74
C LEU A 85 -9.89 -3.07 -3.09
N SER A 86 -10.74 -2.96 -4.11
CA SER A 86 -11.52 -4.06 -4.67
C SER A 86 -11.97 -3.76 -6.11
N GLY A 87 -12.82 -4.59 -6.69
CA GLY A 87 -13.37 -4.42 -8.03
C GLY A 87 -12.39 -4.79 -9.15
N ASN A 88 -11.50 -5.75 -8.92
CA ASN A 88 -10.69 -6.35 -9.99
C ASN A 88 -11.62 -7.16 -10.94
N PRO A 89 -11.66 -6.89 -12.26
CA PRO A 89 -12.49 -7.64 -13.20
C PRO A 89 -12.22 -9.14 -13.23
N ASN A 90 -10.96 -9.54 -12.99
CA ASN A 90 -10.54 -10.93 -13.04
C ASN A 90 -10.80 -11.68 -11.73
N ASP A 91 -11.03 -10.95 -10.63
CA ASP A 91 -11.34 -11.52 -9.32
C ASP A 91 -12.27 -10.56 -8.55
N PRO A 92 -13.53 -10.44 -8.98
CA PRO A 92 -14.46 -9.42 -8.48
C PRO A 92 -14.90 -9.62 -7.01
N HIS A 93 -14.55 -10.76 -6.44
CA HIS A 93 -14.84 -11.21 -5.09
C HIS A 93 -13.76 -10.81 -4.07
N GLN A 94 -12.61 -10.37 -4.58
CA GLN A 94 -11.42 -10.11 -3.80
C GLN A 94 -11.38 -8.67 -3.30
N TRP A 95 -10.83 -8.52 -2.11
CA TRP A 95 -10.52 -7.25 -1.49
C TRP A 95 -9.12 -7.30 -0.89
N TYR A 96 -8.51 -6.12 -0.80
CA TYR A 96 -7.13 -5.93 -0.37
C TYR A 96 -7.09 -4.76 0.61
N MET A 97 -6.40 -4.91 1.72
CA MET A 97 -6.11 -3.85 2.68
C MET A 97 -4.60 -3.70 2.82
N SER A 98 -4.11 -2.47 2.69
CA SER A 98 -2.71 -2.14 2.94
C SER A 98 -2.33 -2.36 4.40
N ARG A 99 -1.04 -2.31 4.71
CA ARG A 99 -0.52 -2.20 6.08
C ARG A 99 -1.10 -0.94 6.73
N GLN A 100 -1.32 -1.01 8.05
CA GLN A 100 -1.82 0.15 8.80
C GLN A 100 -0.81 1.32 8.74
N LEU A 101 -1.30 2.52 8.46
CA LEU A 101 -0.51 3.76 8.31
C LEU A 101 0.53 3.72 7.16
N HIS A 102 0.52 2.69 6.33
CA HIS A 102 1.39 2.53 5.17
C HIS A 102 0.56 2.10 3.95
N PRO A 103 -0.06 3.05 3.23
CA PRO A 103 -1.06 2.78 2.19
C PRO A 103 -0.52 2.05 0.95
N PHE A 104 0.80 1.99 0.77
CA PHE A 104 1.46 1.39 -0.38
C PHE A 104 2.08 0.01 -0.10
N ASP A 105 1.98 -0.48 1.13
CA ASP A 105 2.47 -1.80 1.53
C ASP A 105 1.34 -2.83 1.52
N PHE A 106 1.43 -3.80 0.61
CA PHE A 106 0.52 -4.92 0.44
C PHE A 106 1.25 -6.27 0.58
N ALA A 107 2.33 -6.33 1.37
CA ALA A 107 3.08 -7.54 1.64
C ALA A 107 2.39 -8.45 2.67
N TYR A 108 1.53 -9.35 2.19
CA TYR A 108 0.74 -10.31 2.99
C TYR A 108 1.55 -11.44 3.67
N VAL A 109 2.80 -11.15 4.06
CA VAL A 109 3.75 -12.08 4.68
C VAL A 109 4.14 -11.65 6.09
N ALA A 110 3.80 -10.42 6.50
CA ALA A 110 4.10 -9.93 7.84
C ALA A 110 3.20 -10.61 8.89
N ASN A 111 3.77 -11.00 10.02
CA ASN A 111 3.06 -11.71 11.11
C ASN A 111 2.91 -10.83 12.35
N ASP A 112 2.42 -9.60 12.15
CA ASP A 112 2.18 -8.61 13.19
C ASP A 112 0.75 -8.04 13.09
N ALA A 113 0.28 -7.37 14.16
CA ALA A 113 -1.10 -6.87 14.23
C ALA A 113 -1.45 -5.82 13.15
N GLN A 114 -0.45 -5.17 12.55
CA GLN A 114 -0.65 -4.15 11.53
C GLN A 114 -0.49 -4.69 10.11
N THR A 115 -0.25 -6.00 9.95
CA THR A 115 -0.02 -6.67 8.66
C THR A 115 -1.10 -6.31 7.64
N PRO A 116 -0.75 -6.13 6.35
CA PRO A 116 -1.73 -6.01 5.28
C PRO A 116 -2.59 -7.29 5.20
N VAL A 117 -3.81 -7.14 4.71
CA VAL A 117 -4.81 -8.21 4.74
C VAL A 117 -5.44 -8.35 3.35
N ALA A 118 -5.63 -9.58 2.88
CA ALA A 118 -6.33 -9.86 1.65
C ALA A 118 -7.35 -10.96 1.89
N GLY A 119 -8.48 -10.92 1.17
CA GLY A 119 -9.52 -11.95 1.30
C GLY A 119 -9.01 -13.38 1.04
N THR A 120 -7.94 -13.55 0.26
CA THR A 120 -7.28 -14.84 0.02
C THR A 120 -6.42 -15.35 1.18
N ASN A 121 -5.88 -14.44 1.98
CA ASN A 121 -4.82 -14.73 2.96
C ASN A 121 -5.33 -14.62 4.41
N ALA A 122 -6.50 -14.05 4.60
CA ALA A 122 -7.11 -13.82 5.89
C ALA A 122 -8.22 -14.82 6.17
N ASP A 123 -8.43 -15.13 7.44
CA ASP A 123 -9.57 -15.93 7.91
C ASP A 123 -10.92 -15.27 7.55
N ALA A 124 -10.91 -13.95 7.31
CA ALA A 124 -12.07 -13.19 6.83
C ALA A 124 -12.56 -13.63 5.43
N GLY A 125 -11.68 -14.22 4.62
CA GLY A 125 -12.05 -14.82 3.34
C GLY A 125 -12.42 -13.84 2.22
N LYS A 126 -12.65 -14.40 1.04
CA LYS A 126 -13.26 -13.70 -0.10
C LYS A 126 -14.76 -13.57 0.09
N ILE A 127 -15.36 -12.60 -0.60
CA ILE A 127 -16.80 -12.43 -0.61
C ILE A 127 -17.40 -13.31 -1.70
N GLY A 128 -18.45 -14.07 -1.38
CA GLY A 128 -19.10 -14.98 -2.33
C GLY A 128 -19.89 -14.30 -3.47
N ASP A 129 -19.87 -12.96 -3.54
CA ASP A 129 -20.58 -12.14 -4.51
C ASP A 129 -19.66 -11.02 -5.03
N ILE A 130 -20.02 -10.42 -6.16
CA ILE A 130 -19.26 -9.37 -6.84
C ILE A 130 -19.31 -8.08 -6.02
N VAL A 131 -18.15 -7.61 -5.57
CA VAL A 131 -18.04 -6.34 -4.82
C VAL A 131 -18.25 -5.16 -5.76
N ARG A 132 -19.20 -4.28 -5.43
CA ARG A 132 -19.57 -3.09 -6.20
C ARG A 132 -19.39 -1.78 -5.43
N ALA A 133 -19.37 -1.84 -4.11
CA ALA A 133 -19.15 -0.68 -3.26
C ALA A 133 -18.36 -1.04 -2.00
N LEU A 134 -17.49 -0.13 -1.59
CA LEU A 134 -16.81 -0.14 -0.29
C LEU A 134 -17.37 1.03 0.52
N ILE A 135 -17.98 0.73 1.66
CA ILE A 135 -18.69 1.72 2.48
C ILE A 135 -18.14 1.63 3.90
N PRO A 136 -17.05 2.35 4.22
CA PRO A 136 -16.56 2.45 5.59
C PRO A 136 -17.56 3.27 6.43
N PHE A 137 -17.89 2.76 7.62
CA PHE A 137 -18.66 3.51 8.61
C PHE A 137 -17.79 3.75 9.83
N HIS A 138 -17.33 4.99 9.97
CA HIS A 138 -16.38 5.39 11.01
C HIS A 138 -15.15 4.46 11.03
N ASP A 139 -14.61 4.17 12.21
CA ASP A 139 -13.56 3.18 12.46
C ASP A 139 -14.11 1.81 12.89
N ASP A 140 -15.42 1.68 13.12
CA ASP A 140 -16.03 0.48 13.67
C ASP A 140 -16.09 -0.66 12.65
N TYR A 141 -16.72 -0.44 11.50
CA TYR A 141 -16.93 -1.49 10.49
C TYR A 141 -16.93 -0.93 9.06
N MET A 142 -16.75 -1.82 8.10
CA MET A 142 -16.86 -1.51 6.68
C MET A 142 -17.87 -2.45 6.03
N ILE A 143 -18.78 -1.90 5.22
CA ILE A 143 -19.74 -2.68 4.45
C ILE A 143 -19.20 -2.86 3.02
N PHE A 144 -19.28 -4.09 2.54
CA PHE A 144 -19.15 -4.45 1.14
C PHE A 144 -20.55 -4.53 0.51
N GLY A 145 -20.87 -3.55 -0.32
CA GLY A 145 -22.06 -3.60 -1.17
C GLY A 145 -21.77 -4.50 -2.37
N CYS A 146 -22.47 -5.63 -2.47
CA CYS A 146 -22.28 -6.58 -3.55
C CYS A 146 -23.43 -6.49 -4.57
N ALA A 147 -23.45 -7.37 -5.58
CA ALA A 147 -24.48 -7.34 -6.60
C ALA A 147 -25.86 -7.77 -6.08
N SER A 148 -25.89 -8.74 -5.16
CA SER A 148 -27.11 -9.35 -4.60
C SER A 148 -27.06 -9.48 -3.08
N SER A 149 -25.91 -9.24 -2.44
CA SER A 149 -25.73 -9.33 -0.98
C SER A 149 -25.05 -8.09 -0.40
N MET A 150 -25.09 -8.01 0.93
CA MET A 150 -24.29 -7.08 1.72
C MET A 150 -23.51 -7.88 2.77
N HIS A 151 -22.22 -7.60 2.88
CA HIS A 151 -21.36 -8.18 3.90
C HIS A 151 -20.74 -7.04 4.70
N TYR A 152 -20.48 -7.24 5.99
CA TYR A 152 -19.74 -6.27 6.78
C TYR A 152 -18.47 -6.92 7.33
N LEU A 153 -17.43 -6.11 7.46
CA LEU A 153 -16.14 -6.44 8.03
C LEU A 153 -16.04 -5.78 9.40
N GLN A 154 -15.70 -6.58 10.40
CA GLN A 154 -15.40 -6.15 11.76
C GLN A 154 -14.22 -6.97 12.28
N GLY A 155 -13.31 -6.33 13.00
CA GLY A 155 -12.13 -6.96 13.60
C GLY A 155 -11.22 -5.93 14.24
#